data_AF-A0A8H8M6V8-F1
#
_entry.id   AF-A0A8H8M6V8-F1
#
_cell.length_a   1.000
_cell.length_b   1.000
_cell.length_c   1.000
_cell.angle_alpha   90.00
_cell.angle_beta   90.00
_cell.angle_gamma   90.00
#
_symmetry.space_group_name_H-M   'P 1'
#
loop_
_entity.id
_entity.type
_entity.pdbx_description
1 polymer ?
#
loop_
_entity_poly.entity_id
_entity_poly.type
_entity_poly.pdbx_seq_one_letter_code
_entity_poly.pdbx_strand_id
1 'polypeptide(L)'
;MEFLRLYVMILALVVPSVFAGIPSYFKIKSPNPQTPWIVGQTNPVTWVSANEGVTQFDMELARLKTDGLLFVARNISTSWNALNIMLDSVPAGDDYYVLFLDSIHGNMYSMSDRFSILAAGNTPPAGSVATPVPTVSTVTLKGGPNPTAQFVMTFAGTSGGISTRLLGMQTGWMGRGVIVSAGVVGAVLGGVLAMW
;
A
#
# COMPACT_ATOMS: atom_id res chain seq x y z
N MET A 1 32.82 44.46 16.59
CA MET A 1 33.01 43.10 16.02
C MET A 1 32.11 42.03 16.65
N GLU A 2 31.24 42.37 17.62
CA GLU A 2 30.37 41.39 18.29
C GLU A 2 28.96 41.28 17.69
N PHE A 3 28.44 42.35 17.08
CA PHE A 3 27.13 42.34 16.41
C PHE A 3 27.07 41.45 15.15
N LEU A 4 28.21 41.22 14.50
CA LEU A 4 28.31 40.33 13.34
C LEU A 4 28.25 38.84 13.75
N ARG A 5 28.70 38.51 14.97
CA ARG A 5 28.68 37.13 15.50
C ARG A 5 27.27 36.70 15.91
N LEU A 6 26.43 37.64 16.35
CA LEU A 6 25.05 37.38 16.74
C LEU A 6 24.16 37.06 15.53
N TYR A 7 24.38 37.74 14.39
CA TYR A 7 23.60 37.51 13.17
C TYR A 7 23.92 36.16 12.52
N VAL A 8 25.19 35.73 12.56
CA VAL A 8 25.62 34.42 12.07
C VAL A 8 25.06 33.27 12.93
N MET A 9 24.86 33.49 14.23
CA MET A 9 24.21 32.49 15.11
C MET A 9 22.69 32.42 14.94
N ILE A 10 22.00 33.53 14.67
CA ILE A 10 20.56 33.52 14.40
C ILE A 10 20.25 32.93 13.02
N LEU A 11 21.12 33.13 12.03
CA LEU A 11 20.96 32.54 10.70
C LEU A 11 21.23 31.02 10.66
N ALA A 12 21.99 30.49 11.63
CA ALA A 12 22.29 29.05 11.73
C ALA A 12 21.18 28.23 12.40
N LEU A 13 20.14 28.87 12.96
CA LEU A 13 19.04 28.19 13.66
C LEU A 13 17.79 27.99 12.79
N VAL A 14 17.84 28.34 11.51
CA VAL A 14 16.87 27.89 10.51
C VAL A 14 17.52 26.75 9.74
N VAL A 15 17.77 25.64 10.43
CA VAL A 15 17.96 24.36 9.75
C VAL A 15 16.63 24.09 9.04
N PRO A 16 16.58 24.00 7.70
CA PRO A 16 15.43 23.39 7.07
C PRO A 16 15.46 21.94 7.52
N SER A 17 14.62 21.58 8.48
CA SER A 17 14.25 20.20 8.73
C SER A 17 13.59 19.73 7.45
N VAL A 18 14.40 19.24 6.51
CA VAL A 18 13.90 18.47 5.38
C VAL A 18 13.26 17.27 6.04
N PHE A 19 11.94 17.33 6.26
CA PHE A 19 11.15 16.15 6.49
C PHE A 19 11.37 15.29 5.25
N ALA A 20 12.35 14.39 5.32
CA ALA A 20 12.42 13.27 4.41
C ALA A 20 11.13 12.49 4.69
N GLY A 21 10.08 12.79 3.91
CA GLY A 21 8.85 12.03 3.97
C GLY A 21 9.22 10.57 3.80
N ILE A 22 8.77 9.72 4.71
CA ILE A 22 8.89 8.27 4.52
C ILE A 22 8.25 7.98 3.15
N PRO A 23 8.96 7.30 2.23
CA PRO A 23 8.44 7.07 0.89
C PRO A 23 7.14 6.28 1.00
N SER A 24 6.00 6.93 0.78
CA SER A 24 4.71 6.26 0.70
C SER A 24 4.52 5.78 -0.73
N TYR A 25 4.74 4.49 -0.94
CA TYR A 25 4.38 3.86 -2.20
C TYR A 25 3.76 2.49 -1.95
N PHE A 26 2.75 2.19 -2.74
CA PHE A 26 2.13 0.89 -2.80
C PHE A 26 2.03 0.53 -4.28
N LYS A 27 2.92 -0.36 -4.74
CA LYS A 27 3.09 -0.65 -6.17
C LYS A 27 2.94 -2.14 -6.46
N ILE A 28 2.08 -2.46 -7.43
CA ILE A 28 1.99 -3.78 -8.02
C ILE A 28 3.19 -4.01 -8.96
N LYS A 29 3.85 -5.16 -8.82
CA LYS A 29 5.00 -5.61 -9.63
C LYS A 29 4.60 -6.66 -10.68
N SER A 30 3.69 -7.55 -10.30
CA SER A 30 3.08 -8.55 -11.16
C SER A 30 1.58 -8.54 -10.89
N PRO A 31 0.72 -8.60 -11.93
CA PRO A 31 1.05 -8.81 -13.34
C PRO A 31 1.67 -7.58 -14.04
N ASN A 32 2.26 -7.80 -15.21
CA ASN A 32 2.76 -6.77 -16.12
C ASN A 32 2.66 -7.25 -17.59
N PRO A 33 2.77 -6.36 -18.60
CA PRO A 33 2.61 -6.72 -20.01
C PRO A 33 3.54 -7.84 -20.49
N GLN A 34 4.71 -7.99 -19.87
CA GLN A 34 5.73 -8.96 -20.23
C GLN A 34 5.47 -10.35 -19.65
N THR A 35 4.53 -10.49 -18.72
CA THR A 35 4.22 -11.76 -18.05
C THR A 35 2.71 -12.00 -18.03
N PRO A 36 2.13 -12.45 -19.16
CA PRO A 36 0.70 -12.66 -19.25
C PRO A 36 0.26 -13.81 -18.34
N TRP A 37 -0.98 -13.72 -17.86
CA TRP A 37 -1.60 -14.79 -17.09
C TRP A 37 -2.23 -15.83 -18.00
N ILE A 38 -2.45 -17.03 -17.48
CA ILE A 38 -3.03 -18.13 -18.25
C ILE A 38 -4.21 -18.74 -17.46
N VAL A 39 -5.33 -18.95 -18.15
CA VAL A 39 -6.49 -19.66 -17.59
C VAL A 39 -6.12 -21.12 -17.30
N GLY A 40 -6.59 -21.64 -16.16
CA GLY A 40 -6.26 -22.98 -15.68
C GLY A 40 -4.89 -23.09 -15.01
N GLN A 41 -4.20 -21.96 -14.81
CA GLN A 41 -2.93 -21.89 -14.09
C GLN A 41 -3.04 -21.00 -12.85
N THR A 42 -2.12 -21.22 -11.92
CA THR A 42 -1.90 -20.31 -10.79
C THR A 42 -1.03 -19.15 -11.26
N ASN A 43 -1.51 -17.93 -11.07
CA ASN A 43 -0.86 -16.72 -11.52
C ASN A 43 -0.56 -15.80 -10.32
N PRO A 44 0.66 -15.27 -10.16
CA PRO A 44 1.02 -14.44 -9.02
C PRO A 44 0.58 -12.98 -9.20
N VAL A 45 0.01 -12.41 -8.15
CA VAL A 45 0.00 -10.96 -7.90
C VAL A 45 1.08 -10.68 -6.87
N THR A 46 2.00 -9.76 -7.16
CA THR A 46 3.06 -9.36 -6.22
C THR A 46 3.15 -7.84 -6.13
N TRP A 47 3.53 -7.34 -4.96
CA TRP A 47 3.58 -5.91 -4.71
C TRP A 47 4.67 -5.54 -3.71
N VAL A 48 4.92 -4.24 -3.59
CA VAL A 48 5.71 -3.65 -2.51
C VAL A 48 4.90 -2.53 -1.88
N SER A 49 4.89 -2.51 -0.56
CA SER A 49 4.28 -1.45 0.23
C SER A 49 5.31 -0.87 1.19
N ALA A 50 5.39 0.46 1.21
CA ALA A 50 5.97 1.25 2.29
C ALA A 50 4.94 2.30 2.77
N ASN A 51 3.64 2.00 2.62
CA ASN A 51 2.56 2.90 2.96
C ASN A 51 2.08 2.68 4.41
N GLU A 52 2.49 3.57 5.31
CA GLU A 52 2.16 3.49 6.74
C GLU A 52 0.67 3.78 7.07
N GLY A 53 -0.11 4.27 6.11
CA GLY A 53 -1.53 4.59 6.30
C GLY A 53 -2.51 3.49 5.90
N VAL A 54 -2.05 2.43 5.22
CA VAL A 54 -2.91 1.37 4.68
C VAL A 54 -2.52 0.05 5.30
N THR A 55 -3.39 -0.51 6.13
CA THR A 55 -3.17 -1.81 6.82
C THR A 55 -3.80 -2.98 6.07
N GLN A 56 -4.82 -2.69 5.27
CA GLN A 56 -5.54 -3.65 4.46
C GLN A 56 -6.05 -3.02 3.16
N PHE A 57 -6.27 -3.87 2.17
CA PHE A 57 -6.84 -3.48 0.88
C PHE A 57 -7.66 -4.63 0.29
N ASP A 58 -8.49 -4.28 -0.67
CA ASP A 58 -9.25 -5.18 -1.52
C ASP A 58 -8.58 -5.28 -2.88
N MET A 59 -8.68 -6.45 -3.49
CA MET A 59 -8.15 -6.75 -4.80
C MET A 59 -9.29 -7.02 -5.78
N GLU A 60 -9.27 -6.29 -6.88
CA GLU A 60 -10.20 -6.45 -7.99
C GLU A 60 -9.42 -6.65 -9.30
N LEU A 61 -10.05 -7.35 -10.23
CA LEU A 61 -9.57 -7.52 -11.59
C LEU A 61 -10.54 -6.81 -12.52
N ALA A 62 -10.04 -5.77 -13.21
CA ALA A 62 -10.83 -4.92 -14.08
C ALA A 62 -10.46 -5.12 -15.55
N ARG A 63 -11.46 -5.03 -16.42
CA ARG A 63 -11.38 -5.03 -17.88
C ARG A 63 -11.89 -3.70 -18.41
N LEU A 64 -10.97 -2.77 -18.67
CA LEU A 64 -11.36 -1.40 -18.98
C LEU A 64 -11.92 -1.21 -20.40
N LYS A 65 -11.76 -2.17 -21.33
CA LYS A 65 -12.38 -2.06 -22.66
C LYS A 65 -13.83 -2.56 -22.70
N THR A 66 -14.22 -3.38 -21.73
CA THR A 66 -15.52 -4.08 -21.73
C THR A 66 -16.33 -3.83 -20.46
N ASP A 67 -15.93 -2.82 -19.68
CA ASP A 67 -16.50 -2.46 -18.37
C ASP A 67 -16.70 -3.69 -17.47
N GLY A 68 -15.70 -4.57 -17.46
CA GLY A 68 -15.78 -5.83 -16.74
C GLY A 68 -15.10 -5.75 -15.39
N LEU A 69 -15.82 -6.07 -14.30
CA LEU A 69 -15.24 -6.14 -12.96
C LEU A 69 -15.38 -7.54 -12.36
N LEU A 70 -14.30 -8.03 -11.76
CA LEU A 70 -14.27 -9.28 -10.99
C LEU A 70 -13.69 -9.00 -9.59
N PHE A 71 -14.43 -9.39 -8.56
CA PHE A 71 -14.05 -9.18 -7.16
C PHE A 71 -13.21 -10.35 -6.66
N VAL A 72 -11.90 -10.14 -6.50
CA VAL A 72 -10.94 -11.23 -6.24
C VAL A 72 -10.86 -11.55 -4.76
N ALA A 73 -10.42 -10.61 -3.94
CA ALA A 73 -10.30 -10.84 -2.51
C ALA A 73 -10.45 -9.55 -1.70
N ARG A 74 -11.01 -9.68 -0.49
CA ARG A 74 -11.23 -8.57 0.44
C ARG A 74 -10.38 -8.73 1.71
N ASN A 75 -10.01 -7.60 2.30
CA ASN A 75 -9.23 -7.49 3.55
C ASN A 75 -7.83 -8.12 3.49
N ILE A 76 -7.13 -7.99 2.37
CA ILE A 76 -5.75 -8.47 2.26
C ILE A 76 -4.84 -7.57 3.10
N SER A 77 -4.01 -8.16 3.96
CA SER A 77 -3.05 -7.40 4.77
C SER A 77 -1.95 -6.79 3.90
N THR A 78 -1.64 -5.51 4.09
CA THR A 78 -0.50 -4.85 3.41
C THR A 78 0.86 -5.36 3.89
N SER A 79 0.91 -6.13 4.98
CA SER A 79 2.12 -6.81 5.46
C SER A 79 2.54 -7.98 4.55
N TRP A 80 1.61 -8.51 3.75
CA TRP A 80 1.92 -9.50 2.72
C TRP A 80 2.58 -8.82 1.53
N ASN A 81 3.18 -9.61 0.64
CA ASN A 81 3.84 -9.13 -0.58
C ASN A 81 3.39 -9.87 -1.85
N ALA A 82 2.51 -10.86 -1.69
CA ALA A 82 2.02 -11.68 -2.79
C ALA A 82 0.67 -12.34 -2.47
N LEU A 83 -0.08 -12.65 -3.52
CA LEU A 83 -1.25 -13.51 -3.51
C LEU A 83 -1.28 -14.31 -4.82
N ASN A 84 -1.53 -15.62 -4.75
CA ASN A 84 -1.68 -16.43 -5.95
C ASN A 84 -3.14 -16.47 -6.39
N ILE A 85 -3.39 -16.35 -7.69
CA ILE A 85 -4.72 -16.39 -8.29
C ILE A 85 -4.79 -17.56 -9.27
N MET A 86 -5.58 -18.57 -8.95
CA MET A 86 -5.96 -19.62 -9.89
C MET A 86 -7.12 -19.11 -10.74
N LEU A 87 -6.95 -19.08 -12.06
CA LEU A 87 -8.00 -18.64 -12.99
C LEU A 87 -8.80 -19.84 -13.47
N ASP A 88 -10.10 -19.87 -13.20
CA ASP A 88 -11.02 -20.90 -13.68
C ASP A 88 -12.10 -20.23 -14.55
N SER A 89 -12.08 -20.51 -15.85
CA SER A 89 -13.10 -20.02 -16.78
C SER A 89 -13.21 -18.48 -16.88
N VAL A 90 -12.13 -17.76 -16.54
CA VAL A 90 -12.02 -16.31 -16.75
C VAL A 90 -11.80 -16.04 -18.24
N PRO A 91 -12.53 -15.10 -18.89
CA PRO A 91 -12.37 -14.83 -20.31
C PRO A 91 -10.95 -14.40 -20.68
N ALA A 92 -10.42 -14.93 -21.78
CA ALA A 92 -9.17 -14.40 -22.33
C ALA A 92 -9.35 -12.94 -22.80
N GLY A 93 -8.28 -12.16 -22.74
CA GLY A 93 -8.31 -10.74 -23.11
C GLY A 93 -6.97 -10.06 -22.88
N ASP A 94 -6.80 -8.87 -23.47
CA ASP A 94 -5.58 -8.08 -23.40
C ASP A 94 -5.76 -6.78 -22.61
N ASP A 95 -6.88 -6.62 -21.91
CA ASP A 95 -7.38 -5.37 -21.35
C ASP A 95 -7.49 -5.40 -19.81
N TYR A 96 -6.71 -6.25 -19.17
CA TYR A 96 -6.79 -6.51 -17.75
C TYR A 96 -5.90 -5.58 -16.91
N TYR A 97 -6.41 -5.24 -15.73
CA TYR A 97 -5.72 -4.49 -14.68
C TYR A 97 -6.05 -5.09 -13.33
N VAL A 98 -5.04 -5.23 -12.48
CA VAL A 98 -5.24 -5.51 -11.06
C VAL A 98 -5.33 -4.20 -10.31
N LEU A 99 -6.37 -4.05 -9.50
CA LEU A 99 -6.63 -2.86 -8.69
C LEU A 99 -6.52 -3.22 -7.21
N PHE A 100 -5.77 -2.41 -6.48
CA PHE A 100 -5.78 -2.40 -5.02
C PHE A 100 -6.51 -1.16 -4.55
N LEU A 101 -7.56 -1.37 -3.78
CA LEU A 101 -8.44 -0.29 -3.33
C LEU A 101 -9.08 -0.61 -1.99
N ASP A 102 -9.70 0.39 -1.38
CA ASP A 102 -10.67 0.22 -0.33
C ASP A 102 -12.06 0.29 -0.96
N SER A 103 -12.75 -0.85 -1.06
CA SER A 103 -14.08 -0.90 -1.68
C SER A 103 -15.18 -0.21 -0.86
N ILE A 104 -14.94 0.08 0.44
CA ILE A 104 -15.90 0.76 1.31
C ILE A 104 -15.87 2.27 1.05
N HIS A 105 -14.67 2.84 0.97
CA HIS A 105 -14.48 4.28 0.80
C HIS A 105 -14.17 4.70 -0.64
N GLY A 106 -13.95 3.74 -1.55
CA GLY A 106 -13.63 3.98 -2.96
C GLY A 106 -12.21 4.48 -3.21
N ASN A 107 -11.30 4.38 -2.23
CA ASN A 107 -9.93 4.85 -2.37
C ASN A 107 -9.09 3.85 -3.15
N MET A 108 -8.58 4.22 -4.33
CA MET A 108 -7.62 3.40 -5.06
C MET A 108 -6.20 3.64 -4.52
N TYR A 109 -5.52 2.55 -4.14
CA TYR A 109 -4.16 2.58 -3.62
C TYR A 109 -3.10 2.26 -4.67
N SER A 110 -3.40 1.30 -5.56
CA SER A 110 -2.47 0.87 -6.60
C SER A 110 -3.22 0.28 -7.79
N MET A 111 -2.58 0.34 -8.95
CA MET A 111 -3.07 -0.24 -10.20
C MET A 111 -1.88 -0.84 -10.94
N SER A 112 -2.05 -2.05 -11.49
CA SER A 112 -1.01 -2.68 -12.31
C SER A 112 -0.88 -1.98 -13.65
N ASP A 113 0.22 -2.27 -14.36
CA ASP A 113 0.26 -2.07 -15.80
C ASP A 113 -0.80 -2.95 -16.48
N ARG A 114 -1.22 -2.55 -17.68
CA ARG A 114 -2.12 -3.35 -18.51
C ARG A 114 -1.46 -4.69 -18.85
N PHE A 115 -2.19 -5.79 -18.72
CA PHE A 115 -1.68 -7.11 -19.07
C PHE A 115 -2.74 -7.96 -19.77
N SER A 116 -2.33 -9.12 -20.26
CA SER A 116 -3.23 -10.08 -20.92
C SER A 116 -3.42 -11.36 -20.11
N ILE A 117 -4.62 -11.92 -20.24
CA ILE A 117 -4.96 -13.27 -19.80
C ILE A 117 -5.15 -14.11 -21.07
N LEU A 118 -4.31 -15.14 -21.21
CA LEU A 118 -4.35 -16.10 -22.30
C LEU A 118 -5.34 -17.23 -21.99
N ALA A 119 -5.94 -17.79 -23.04
CA ALA A 119 -6.79 -18.97 -22.91
C ALA A 119 -6.01 -20.18 -22.38
N ALA A 120 -6.73 -21.14 -21.79
CA ALA A 120 -6.13 -22.37 -21.29
C ALA A 120 -5.40 -23.13 -22.40
N GLY A 121 -4.21 -23.63 -22.10
CA GLY A 121 -3.37 -24.34 -23.06
C GLY A 121 -2.52 -23.45 -23.98
N ASN A 122 -2.69 -22.12 -23.94
CA ASN A 122 -1.80 -21.22 -24.66
C ASN A 122 -0.41 -21.20 -24.02
N THR A 123 0.62 -21.15 -24.85
CA THR A 123 2.02 -21.00 -24.41
C THR A 123 2.43 -19.53 -24.54
N PRO A 124 2.82 -18.85 -23.44
CA PRO A 124 3.30 -17.49 -23.51
C PRO A 124 4.73 -17.48 -24.11
N PRO A 125 5.23 -16.32 -24.57
CA PRO A 125 6.62 -16.21 -25.04
C PRO A 125 7.64 -16.84 -24.08
N ALA A 126 8.73 -17.39 -24.60
CA ALA A 126 9.77 -17.99 -23.78
C ALA A 126 10.28 -16.99 -22.71
N GLY A 127 10.31 -17.40 -21.44
CA GLY A 127 10.71 -16.55 -20.32
C GLY A 127 9.63 -15.58 -19.79
N SER A 128 8.41 -15.62 -20.31
CA SER A 128 7.30 -14.77 -19.85
C SER A 128 6.23 -15.50 -19.03
N VAL A 129 6.48 -16.75 -18.65
CA VAL A 129 5.53 -17.53 -17.84
C VAL A 129 5.48 -16.95 -16.43
N ALA A 130 4.30 -16.49 -16.02
CA ALA A 130 4.07 -16.06 -14.65
C ALA A 130 4.22 -17.27 -13.70
N THR A 131 5.13 -17.18 -12.73
CA THR A 131 5.45 -18.30 -11.84
C THR A 131 4.80 -18.09 -10.47
N PRO A 132 4.00 -19.05 -9.96
CA PRO A 132 3.38 -18.94 -8.64
C PRO A 132 4.40 -18.66 -7.54
N VAL A 133 4.03 -17.84 -6.55
CA VAL A 133 4.87 -17.63 -5.37
C VAL A 133 4.67 -18.80 -4.41
N PRO A 134 5.71 -19.57 -4.05
CA PRO A 134 5.55 -20.71 -3.15
C PRO A 134 5.10 -20.25 -1.77
N THR A 135 4.41 -21.12 -1.02
CA THR A 135 3.96 -20.89 0.38
C THR A 135 2.94 -19.76 0.60
N VAL A 136 2.50 -19.09 -0.45
CA VAL A 136 1.49 -18.02 -0.41
C VAL A 136 0.10 -18.56 -0.74
N SER A 137 -0.92 -18.04 -0.06
CA SER A 137 -2.34 -18.38 -0.26
C SER A 137 -2.77 -18.26 -1.73
N THR A 138 -3.63 -19.18 -2.16
CA THR A 138 -4.20 -19.20 -3.52
C THR A 138 -5.71 -18.94 -3.46
N VAL A 139 -6.19 -17.99 -4.27
CA VAL A 139 -7.61 -17.69 -4.48
C VAL A 139 -8.02 -18.18 -5.86
N THR A 140 -9.17 -18.85 -5.97
CA THR A 140 -9.67 -19.37 -7.27
C THR A 140 -10.74 -18.46 -7.83
N LEU A 141 -10.39 -17.66 -8.83
CA LEU A 141 -11.31 -16.75 -9.50
C LEU A 141 -12.08 -17.48 -10.59
N LYS A 142 -13.42 -17.46 -10.52
CA LYS A 142 -14.29 -18.20 -11.44
C LYS A 142 -15.13 -17.29 -12.34
N GLY A 143 -15.22 -17.65 -13.61
CA GLY A 143 -16.16 -17.04 -14.56
C GLY A 143 -15.74 -15.65 -15.04
N GLY A 144 -16.67 -14.96 -15.72
CA GLY A 144 -16.44 -13.63 -16.29
C GLY A 144 -16.82 -12.48 -15.36
N PRO A 145 -16.68 -11.23 -15.87
CA PRO A 145 -17.16 -10.04 -15.18
C PRO A 145 -18.59 -10.14 -14.66
N ASN A 146 -18.78 -9.80 -13.39
CA ASN A 146 -20.09 -9.74 -12.76
C ASN A 146 -20.10 -8.64 -11.68
N PRO A 147 -20.61 -7.44 -12.00
CA PRO A 147 -20.64 -6.31 -11.06
C PRO A 147 -21.49 -6.55 -9.80
N THR A 148 -22.33 -7.58 -9.80
CA THR A 148 -23.19 -7.94 -8.65
C THR A 148 -22.62 -9.10 -7.83
N ALA A 149 -21.50 -9.68 -8.25
CA ALA A 149 -20.86 -10.77 -7.52
C ALA A 149 -20.25 -10.29 -6.19
N GLN A 150 -20.13 -11.21 -5.25
CA GLN A 150 -19.35 -11.01 -4.04
C GLN A 150 -17.87 -11.29 -4.31
N PHE A 151 -17.01 -10.81 -3.41
CA PHE A 151 -15.60 -11.19 -3.38
C PHE A 151 -15.45 -12.71 -3.25
N VAL A 152 -14.61 -13.31 -4.09
CA VAL A 152 -14.34 -14.75 -4.05
C VAL A 152 -13.74 -15.18 -2.72
N MET A 153 -12.89 -14.34 -2.13
CA MET A 153 -12.28 -14.58 -0.83
C MET A 153 -12.42 -13.36 0.08
N THR A 154 -12.72 -13.57 1.36
CA THR A 154 -12.58 -12.53 2.39
C THR A 154 -11.62 -13.05 3.44
N PHE A 155 -10.46 -12.40 3.56
CA PHE A 155 -9.53 -12.73 4.63
C PHE A 155 -10.08 -12.21 5.96
N ALA A 156 -9.75 -12.91 7.05
CA ALA A 156 -10.00 -12.39 8.38
C ALA A 156 -9.28 -11.04 8.45
N GLY A 157 -10.04 -9.96 8.54
CA GLY A 157 -9.46 -8.63 8.58
C GLY A 157 -8.41 -8.62 9.67
N THR A 158 -7.21 -8.15 9.35
CA THR A 158 -6.36 -7.63 10.40
C THR A 158 -7.19 -6.50 10.96
N SER A 159 -7.89 -6.73 12.07
CA SER A 159 -8.49 -5.65 12.81
C SER A 159 -7.32 -4.70 13.00
N GLY A 160 -7.32 -3.55 12.32
CA GLY A 160 -6.58 -2.40 12.78
C GLY A 160 -7.12 -2.26 14.18
N GLY A 161 -6.39 -2.82 15.16
CA GLY A 161 -6.98 -3.13 16.44
C GLY A 161 -7.69 -1.86 16.87
N ILE A 162 -8.95 -1.98 17.27
CA ILE A 162 -9.41 -1.06 18.28
C ILE A 162 -8.43 -1.34 19.41
N SER A 163 -7.37 -0.55 19.44
CA SER A 163 -6.50 -0.49 20.58
C SER A 163 -7.49 -0.04 21.64
N THR A 164 -7.94 -0.97 22.47
CA THR A 164 -8.42 -0.69 23.81
C THR A 164 -7.22 -0.11 24.57
N ARG A 165 -6.76 1.07 24.14
CA ARG A 165 -6.13 2.09 24.96
C ARG A 165 -7.27 2.78 25.69
N LEU A 166 -8.02 1.97 26.44
CA LEU A 166 -8.72 2.44 27.61
C LEU A 166 -7.60 2.85 28.58
N LEU A 167 -7.29 4.15 28.57
CA LEU A 167 -6.27 4.83 29.37
C LEU A 167 -4.80 4.52 29.03
N GLY A 168 -4.41 4.65 27.77
CA GLY A 168 -3.00 4.74 27.43
C GLY A 168 -2.78 5.51 26.15
N MET A 169 -2.42 6.78 26.22
CA MET A 169 -2.09 7.68 25.12
C MET A 169 -1.43 6.98 23.91
N GLN A 170 -2.15 6.93 22.80
CA GLN A 170 -1.67 6.49 21.50
C GLN A 170 -0.56 7.46 21.06
N THR A 171 0.70 7.09 21.35
CA THR A 171 1.91 7.77 20.90
C THR A 171 2.08 7.53 19.40
N GLY A 172 1.24 8.17 18.61
CA GLY A 172 1.59 8.62 17.26
C GLY A 172 2.55 9.81 17.39
N TRP A 173 3.48 9.92 16.47
CA TRP A 173 4.72 10.71 16.53
C TRP A 173 4.60 12.24 16.66
N MET A 174 3.43 12.79 17.02
CA MET A 174 3.29 14.20 17.39
C MET A 174 3.70 14.52 18.83
N GLY A 175 4.03 13.52 19.65
CA GLY A 175 4.31 13.69 21.09
C GLY A 175 5.78 13.65 21.54
N ARG A 176 6.76 13.35 20.66
CA ARG A 176 8.18 13.19 21.09
C ARG A 176 9.13 14.31 20.66
N GLY A 177 8.67 15.29 19.87
CA GLY A 177 9.47 16.45 19.48
C GLY A 177 9.28 17.70 20.33
N VAL A 178 8.21 17.80 21.13
CA VAL A 178 7.82 19.06 21.80
C VAL A 178 7.87 18.99 23.34
N ILE A 179 8.02 17.80 23.95
CA ILE A 179 8.05 17.70 25.43
C ILE A 179 9.46 17.88 26.02
N VAL A 180 10.53 17.89 25.22
CA VAL A 180 11.89 18.19 25.74
C VAL A 180 12.31 19.66 25.52
N SER A 181 11.60 20.43 24.70
CA SER A 181 11.94 21.85 24.48
C SER A 181 11.19 22.84 25.39
N ALA A 182 10.06 22.49 25.98
CA ALA A 182 9.37 23.37 26.94
C ALA A 182 10.02 23.42 28.33
N GLY A 183 10.71 22.34 28.75
CA GLY A 183 11.39 22.29 30.05
C GLY A 183 12.73 23.03 30.10
N VAL A 184 13.42 23.16 28.95
CA VAL A 184 14.75 23.79 28.90
C VAL A 184 14.67 25.26 28.48
N VAL A 185 13.66 25.68 27.72
CA VAL A 185 13.48 27.10 27.37
C VAL A 185 12.90 27.92 28.54
N GLY A 186 12.07 27.31 29.41
CA GLY A 186 11.58 27.97 30.63
C GLY A 186 12.67 28.22 31.68
N ALA A 187 13.70 27.37 31.75
CA ALA A 187 14.79 27.51 32.72
C ALA A 187 15.83 28.57 32.32
N VAL A 188 16.01 28.84 31.01
CA VAL A 188 16.99 29.84 30.55
C VAL A 188 16.40 31.25 30.53
N LEU A 189 15.09 31.42 30.31
CA LEU A 189 14.45 32.74 30.36
C LEU A 189 14.05 33.17 31.79
N GLY A 190 13.84 32.23 32.73
CA GLY A 190 13.57 32.56 34.13
C GLY A 190 14.78 33.07 34.91
N GLY A 191 16.00 32.72 34.50
CA GLY A 191 17.24 33.15 35.18
C GLY A 191 17.68 34.58 34.86
N VAL A 192 17.23 35.17 33.75
CA VAL A 192 17.67 36.50 33.31
C VAL A 192 16.76 37.64 33.82
N LEU A 193 15.57 37.33 34.34
CA LEU A 193 14.67 38.33 34.94
C LEU A 193 14.78 38.42 36.47
N ALA A 194 15.65 37.64 37.12
CA ALA A 194 15.85 37.65 38.58
C ALA A 194 17.16 38.33 39.04
N MET A 195 17.87 39.03 38.14
CA MET A 195 19.00 39.89 38.49
C MET A 195 18.66 41.35 38.19
N TRP A 196 17.92 41.94 39.11
CA TRP A 196 17.97 43.36 39.47
C TRP A 196 18.25 43.43 40.96
#